data_AF-A0A6I4NUK0-F1
#
_entry.id   AF-A0A6I4NUK0-F1
#
_cell.length_a   1.000
_cell.length_b   1.000
_cell.length_c   1.000
_cell.angle_alpha   90.00
_cell.angle_beta   90.00
_cell.angle_gamma   90.00
#
_symmetry.space_group_name_H-M   'P 1'
#
loop_
_entity.id
_entity.type
_entity.pdbx_description
1 polymer ?
#
loop_
_entity_poly.entity_id
_entity_poly.type
_entity_poly.pdbx_seq_one_letter_code
_entity_poly.pdbx_strand_id
1 'polypeptide(L)'
;MKEVIIKLSFCLAFLISSVSFAQGLNKKSLLSELNKTEGVTLDAKQKSSYEKANADLATGLLNLDKKSVSKTERDSKIDGLFSKRDKDLKSSLGNDKFLDLNKKTSKNIKQLQRKVKLAKLVL
;
A
#
# COMPACT_ATOMS: atom_id res chain seq x y z
N MET A 1 -18.55 -7.41 40.76
CA MET A 1 -17.64 -8.29 39.99
C MET A 1 -18.07 -8.54 38.55
N LYS A 2 -19.37 -8.67 38.24
CA LYS A 2 -19.86 -8.91 36.85
C LYS A 2 -19.57 -7.76 35.87
N GLU A 3 -19.65 -6.51 36.30
CA GLU A 3 -19.38 -5.36 35.41
C GLU A 3 -17.92 -5.18 35.01
N VAL A 4 -16.98 -5.60 35.87
CA VAL A 4 -15.54 -5.51 35.61
C VAL A 4 -15.15 -6.47 34.49
N ILE A 5 -15.74 -7.66 34.45
CA ILE A 5 -15.50 -8.68 33.43
C ILE A 5 -16.00 -8.20 32.06
N ILE A 6 -17.16 -7.54 32.01
CA ILE A 6 -17.74 -7.02 30.76
C ILE A 6 -16.87 -5.89 30.18
N LYS A 7 -16.39 -4.96 31.02
CA LYS A 7 -15.49 -3.88 30.59
C LYS A 7 -14.13 -4.42 30.11
N LEU A 8 -13.59 -5.44 30.78
CA LEU A 8 -12.33 -6.08 30.38
C LEU A 8 -12.44 -6.79 29.02
N SER A 9 -13.57 -7.45 28.78
CA SER A 9 -13.88 -8.12 27.51
C SER A 9 -13.93 -7.13 26.33
N PHE A 10 -14.49 -5.94 26.58
CA PHE A 10 -14.59 -4.89 25.56
C PHE A 10 -13.22 -4.29 25.21
N CYS A 11 -12.35 -4.09 26.21
CA CYS A 11 -10.97 -3.65 25.98
C CYS A 11 -10.15 -4.71 25.23
N LEU A 12 -10.31 -5.99 25.54
CA LEU A 12 -9.63 -7.06 24.79
C LEU A 12 -10.13 -7.15 23.35
N ALA A 13 -11.44 -7.09 23.10
CA ALA A 13 -11.99 -7.11 21.74
C ALA A 13 -11.47 -5.94 20.88
N PHE A 14 -11.31 -4.76 21.48
CA PHE A 14 -10.76 -3.58 20.80
C PHE A 14 -9.26 -3.74 20.49
N LEU A 15 -8.49 -4.34 21.40
CA LEU A 15 -7.07 -4.64 21.18
C LEU A 15 -6.85 -5.71 20.11
N ILE A 16 -7.73 -6.72 20.00
CA ILE A 16 -7.57 -7.77 18.99
C ILE A 16 -7.82 -7.24 17.57
N SER A 17 -8.67 -6.23 17.40
CA SER A 17 -8.83 -5.54 16.12
C SER A 17 -7.55 -4.83 15.64
N SER A 18 -6.66 -4.51 16.57
CA SER A 18 -5.36 -3.90 16.28
C SER A 18 -4.24 -4.92 16.01
N VAL A 19 -4.40 -6.22 16.31
CA VAL A 19 -3.35 -7.20 15.99
C VAL A 19 -3.23 -7.45 14.49
N SER A 20 -4.28 -7.17 13.72
CA SER A 20 -4.19 -7.20 12.25
C SER A 20 -3.30 -6.07 11.68
N PHE A 21 -2.88 -5.09 12.50
CA PHE A 21 -1.89 -4.07 12.13
C PHE A 21 -0.43 -4.54 12.30
N ALA A 22 -0.18 -5.68 12.95
CA ALA A 22 1.18 -6.15 13.27
C ALA A 22 1.76 -7.17 12.26
N GLN A 23 0.97 -7.66 11.31
CA GLN A 23 1.54 -8.44 10.20
C GLN A 23 2.30 -7.48 9.29
N GLY A 24 3.63 -7.56 9.33
CA GLY A 24 4.50 -6.84 8.42
C GLY A 24 4.05 -6.98 6.97
N LEU A 25 4.03 -5.87 6.25
CA LEU A 25 3.74 -5.85 4.83
C LEU A 25 4.90 -6.55 4.09
N ASN A 26 4.71 -7.83 3.73
CA ASN A 26 5.66 -8.53 2.87
C ASN A 26 5.43 -8.17 1.39
N LYS A 27 6.44 -8.39 0.54
CA LYS A 27 6.40 -8.01 -0.89
C LYS A 27 5.20 -8.57 -1.62
N LYS A 28 4.85 -9.83 -1.35
CA LYS A 28 3.79 -10.57 -2.05
C LYS A 28 2.42 -9.98 -1.74
N SER A 29 2.12 -9.75 -0.45
CA SER A 29 0.87 -9.12 -0.03
C SER A 29 0.75 -7.70 -0.55
N LEU A 30 1.85 -6.93 -0.54
CA LEU A 30 1.87 -5.58 -1.11
C LEU A 30 1.55 -5.61 -2.61
N LEU A 31 2.19 -6.49 -3.39
CA LEU A 31 1.93 -6.60 -4.82
C LEU A 31 0.51 -7.08 -5.13
N SER A 32 0.00 -8.04 -4.36
CA SER A 32 -1.36 -8.52 -4.50
C SER A 32 -2.38 -7.40 -4.33
N GLU A 33 -2.16 -6.48 -3.38
CA GLU A 33 -3.04 -5.34 -3.17
C GLU A 33 -2.83 -4.22 -4.21
N LEU A 34 -1.58 -3.94 -4.59
CA LEU A 34 -1.27 -2.94 -5.61
C LEU A 34 -1.81 -3.32 -7.00
N ASN A 35 -1.86 -4.62 -7.33
CA ASN A 35 -2.30 -5.11 -8.63
C ASN A 35 -3.82 -5.25 -8.78
N LYS A 36 -4.61 -4.89 -7.75
CA LYS A 36 -6.08 -4.84 -7.87
C LYS A 36 -6.49 -3.66 -8.75
N THR A 37 -7.11 -3.96 -9.89
CA THR A 37 -7.60 -2.95 -10.82
C THR A 37 -9.03 -2.47 -10.52
N GLU A 38 -9.67 -3.03 -9.48
CA GLU A 38 -11.03 -2.65 -9.06
C GLU A 38 -12.05 -2.66 -10.23
N GLY A 39 -11.93 -3.69 -11.09
CA GLY A 39 -12.79 -3.90 -12.25
C GLY A 39 -12.40 -3.11 -13.50
N VAL A 40 -11.28 -2.37 -13.50
CA VAL A 40 -10.75 -1.77 -14.74
C VAL A 40 -10.12 -2.85 -15.59
N THR A 41 -10.59 -2.95 -16.83
CA THR A 41 -10.00 -3.84 -17.84
C THR A 41 -8.79 -3.15 -18.47
N LEU A 42 -7.66 -3.85 -18.44
CA LEU A 42 -6.40 -3.46 -19.05
C LEU A 42 -6.09 -4.46 -20.16
N ASP A 43 -5.66 -3.98 -21.33
CA ASP A 43 -5.09 -4.87 -22.34
C ASP A 43 -3.75 -5.46 -21.86
N ALA A 44 -3.18 -6.41 -22.61
CA ALA A 44 -1.96 -7.09 -22.21
C ALA A 44 -0.77 -6.14 -21.99
N LYS A 45 -0.63 -5.09 -22.80
CA LYS A 45 0.45 -4.10 -22.70
C LYS A 45 0.24 -3.22 -21.47
N GLN A 46 -0.99 -2.71 -21.30
CA GLN A 46 -1.40 -1.90 -20.15
C GLN A 46 -1.23 -2.67 -18.84
N LYS A 47 -1.66 -3.94 -18.80
CA LYS A 47 -1.52 -4.81 -17.63
C LYS A 47 -0.05 -5.01 -17.27
N SER A 48 0.80 -5.29 -18.26
CA SER A 48 2.24 -5.43 -18.07
C SER A 48 2.87 -4.13 -17.52
N SER A 49 2.52 -2.98 -18.08
CA SER A 49 2.98 -1.67 -17.56
C SER A 49 2.49 -1.41 -16.14
N TYR A 50 1.24 -1.78 -15.83
CA TYR A 50 0.66 -1.61 -14.51
C TYR A 50 1.36 -2.45 -13.44
N GLU A 51 1.52 -3.75 -13.72
CA GLU A 51 2.21 -4.68 -12.84
C GLU A 51 3.69 -4.29 -12.66
N LYS A 52 4.36 -3.82 -13.72
CA LYS A 52 5.74 -3.33 -13.64
C LYS A 52 5.87 -2.11 -12.72
N ALA A 53 5.03 -1.09 -12.88
CA ALA A 53 5.08 0.09 -12.03
C ALA A 53 4.83 -0.25 -10.56
N ASN A 54 3.95 -1.22 -10.29
CA ASN A 54 3.70 -1.72 -8.94
C ASN A 54 4.87 -2.56 -8.38
N ALA A 55 5.54 -3.37 -9.22
CA ALA A 55 6.74 -4.13 -8.87
C ALA A 55 7.93 -3.22 -8.52
N ASP A 56 8.10 -2.14 -9.29
CA ASP A 56 9.13 -1.12 -9.06
C ASP A 56 8.86 -0.36 -7.76
N LEU A 57 7.59 0.01 -7.49
CA LEU A 57 7.17 0.60 -6.22
C LEU A 57 7.49 -0.34 -5.04
N ALA A 58 7.05 -1.60 -5.10
CA ALA A 58 7.28 -2.57 -4.02
C ALA A 58 8.78 -2.79 -3.76
N THR A 59 9.58 -2.87 -4.82
CA THR A 59 11.04 -3.03 -4.70
C THR A 59 11.70 -1.78 -4.11
N GLY A 60 11.27 -0.58 -4.53
CA GLY A 60 11.75 0.68 -3.97
C GLY A 60 11.43 0.82 -2.48
N LEU A 61 10.24 0.42 -2.07
CA LEU A 61 9.82 0.43 -0.67
C LEU A 61 10.64 -0.53 0.20
N LEU A 62 10.89 -1.75 -0.28
CA LEU A 62 11.77 -2.71 0.41
C LEU A 62 13.21 -2.22 0.53
N ASN A 63 13.75 -1.63 -0.54
CA ASN A 63 15.09 -1.07 -0.52
C ASN A 63 15.20 0.13 0.42
N LEU A 64 14.12 0.88 0.61
CA LEU A 64 14.06 1.98 1.57
C LEU A 64 14.01 1.46 3.02
N ASP A 65 13.28 0.38 3.29
CA ASP A 65 13.18 -0.21 4.63
C ASP A 65 14.51 -0.76 5.16
N LYS A 66 15.39 -1.20 4.25
CA LYS A 66 16.77 -1.62 4.55
C LYS A 66 17.70 -0.46 4.94
N LYS A 67 17.30 0.80 4.69
CA LYS A 67 18.15 1.97 4.97
C LYS A 67 17.85 2.52 6.35
N SER A 68 18.90 2.84 7.10
CA SER A 68 18.77 3.60 8.35
C SER A 68 18.63 5.08 8.03
N VAL A 69 17.40 5.52 7.76
CA VAL A 69 17.05 6.93 7.52
C VAL A 69 16.09 7.41 8.61
N SER A 70 16.03 8.74 8.82
CA SER A 70 15.05 9.32 9.73
C SER A 70 13.62 9.03 9.26
N LYS A 71 12.65 9.02 10.18
CA LYS A 71 11.24 8.82 9.85
C LYS A 71 10.74 9.83 8.81
N THR A 72 11.07 11.11 8.98
CA THR A 72 10.66 12.19 8.06
C THR A 72 11.20 11.96 6.66
N GLU A 73 12.48 11.59 6.55
CA GLU A 73 13.12 11.30 5.27
C GLU A 73 12.52 10.03 4.62
N ARG A 74 12.29 8.99 5.41
CA ARG A 74 11.64 7.76 4.96
C ARG A 74 10.25 8.05 4.40
N ASP A 75 9.42 8.78 5.14
CA ASP A 75 8.05 9.08 4.75
C ASP A 75 8.01 9.95 3.47
N SER A 76 8.95 10.89 3.32
CA SER A 76 9.14 11.67 2.08
C SER A 76 9.56 10.79 0.89
N LYS A 77 10.49 9.84 1.10
CA LYS A 77 10.89 8.89 0.05
C LYS A 77 9.76 7.94 -0.33
N ILE A 78 8.93 7.51 0.62
CA ILE A 78 7.70 6.75 0.35
C ILE A 78 6.79 7.58 -0.56
N ASP A 79 6.54 8.85 -0.24
CA ASP A 79 5.70 9.73 -1.09
C ASP A 79 6.27 9.89 -2.50
N GLY A 80 7.59 10.02 -2.62
CA GLY A 80 8.31 10.05 -3.89
C GLY A 80 8.11 8.77 -4.71
N LEU A 81 8.14 7.59 -4.08
CA LEU A 81 7.94 6.31 -4.76
C LEU A 81 6.51 6.15 -5.30
N PHE A 82 5.49 6.50 -4.50
CA PHE A 82 4.09 6.48 -4.96
C PHE A 82 3.86 7.50 -6.08
N SER A 83 4.43 8.71 -5.95
CA SER A 83 4.35 9.74 -6.99
C SER A 83 5.03 9.31 -8.30
N LYS A 84 6.17 8.64 -8.21
CA LYS A 84 6.86 8.07 -9.38
C LYS A 84 5.98 7.01 -10.06
N ARG A 85 5.43 6.08 -9.29
CA ARG A 85 4.51 5.05 -9.81
C ARG A 85 3.34 5.67 -10.57
N ASP A 86 2.71 6.73 -10.03
CA ASP A 86 1.61 7.40 -10.73
C ASP A 86 2.07 8.10 -12.03
N LYS A 87 3.26 8.70 -12.05
CA LYS A 87 3.86 9.26 -13.29
C LYS A 87 4.14 8.20 -14.34
N ASP A 88 4.72 7.07 -13.94
CA ASP A 88 5.03 5.94 -14.82
C ASP A 88 3.75 5.34 -15.42
N LEU A 89 2.69 5.21 -14.61
CA LEU A 89 1.38 4.78 -15.08
C LEU A 89 0.73 5.78 -16.02
N LYS A 90 0.75 7.08 -15.69
CA LYS A 90 0.20 8.11 -16.57
C LYS A 90 0.90 8.12 -17.94
N SER A 91 2.23 7.94 -17.95
CA SER A 91 3.01 7.89 -19.20
C SER A 91 2.74 6.63 -20.02
N SER A 92 2.59 5.47 -19.37
CA SER A 92 2.44 4.18 -20.06
C SER A 92 1.00 3.86 -20.48
N LEU A 93 0.01 4.23 -19.66
CA LEU A 93 -1.41 3.96 -19.92
C LEU A 93 -2.08 5.06 -20.76
N GLY A 94 -1.50 6.26 -20.79
CA GLY A 94 -2.14 7.46 -21.30
C GLY A 94 -3.10 8.09 -20.27
N ASN A 95 -3.44 9.36 -20.50
CA ASN A 95 -4.16 10.18 -19.52
C ASN A 95 -5.55 9.62 -19.16
N ASP A 96 -6.34 9.23 -20.16
CA ASP A 96 -7.73 8.81 -19.94
C ASP A 96 -7.81 7.49 -19.18
N LYS A 97 -7.01 6.49 -19.59
CA LYS A 97 -6.97 5.19 -18.91
C LYS A 97 -6.39 5.33 -17.50
N PHE A 98 -5.37 6.16 -17.31
CA PHE A 98 -4.84 6.46 -15.98
C PHE A 98 -5.90 7.10 -15.08
N LEU A 99 -6.68 8.07 -15.58
CA LEU A 99 -7.72 8.72 -14.79
C LEU A 99 -8.83 7.75 -14.37
N ASP A 100 -9.31 6.90 -15.28
CA ASP A 100 -10.32 5.88 -14.96
C ASP A 100 -9.81 4.90 -13.88
N LEU A 101 -8.59 4.38 -14.08
CA LEU A 101 -7.93 3.50 -13.11
C LEU A 101 -7.76 4.18 -11.75
N ASN A 102 -7.20 5.39 -11.74
CA ASN A 102 -6.93 6.11 -10.51
C ASN A 102 -8.22 6.48 -9.76
N LYS A 103 -9.30 6.79 -10.47
CA LYS A 103 -10.62 7.05 -9.86
C LYS A 103 -11.10 5.85 -9.03
N LYS A 104 -10.85 4.63 -9.50
CA LYS A 104 -11.27 3.39 -8.81
C LYS A 104 -10.27 2.93 -7.76
N THR A 105 -8.96 3.06 -8.01
CA THR A 105 -7.93 2.49 -7.13
C THR A 105 -7.36 3.47 -6.10
N SER A 106 -7.48 4.79 -6.29
CA SER A 106 -6.78 5.81 -5.48
C SER A 106 -7.03 5.70 -3.98
N LYS A 107 -8.25 5.34 -3.57
CA LYS A 107 -8.58 5.13 -2.15
C LYS A 107 -7.73 4.01 -1.55
N ASN A 108 -7.68 2.85 -2.22
CA ASN A 108 -6.88 1.70 -1.77
C ASN A 108 -5.38 2.05 -1.77
N ILE A 109 -4.89 2.68 -2.84
CA ILE A 109 -3.47 3.11 -2.94
C ILE A 109 -3.08 4.06 -1.81
N LYS A 110 -3.91 5.05 -1.47
CA LYS A 110 -3.66 5.96 -0.34
C LYS A 110 -3.68 5.24 1.01
N GLN A 111 -4.56 4.25 1.18
CA GLN A 111 -4.57 3.43 2.38
C GLN A 111 -3.31 2.57 2.50
N LEU A 112 -2.86 1.95 1.41
CA LEU A 112 -1.60 1.20 1.36
C LEU A 112 -0.40 2.10 1.68
N GLN A 113 -0.33 3.29 1.08
CA GLN A 113 0.73 4.27 1.40
C GLN A 113 0.78 4.60 2.89
N ARG A 114 -0.37 4.84 3.53
CA ARG A 114 -0.43 5.07 4.98
C ARG A 114 0.02 3.84 5.77
N LYS A 115 -0.42 2.63 5.38
CA LYS A 115 0.01 1.38 6.01
C LYS A 115 1.53 1.21 5.92
N VAL A 116 2.13 1.51 4.77
CA VAL A 116 3.58 1.42 4.57
C VAL A 116 4.34 2.46 5.41
N LYS A 117 3.80 3.65 5.65
CA LYS A 117 4.41 4.63 6.57
C LYS A 117 4.34 4.19 8.04
N LEU A 118 3.29 3.47 8.42
CA LEU A 118 3.08 3.01 9.79
C LEU A 118 3.82 1.70 10.09
N ALA A 119 3.92 0.81 9.10
CA ALA A 119 4.56 -0.49 9.23
C ALA A 119 6.07 -0.43 8.93
N LYS A 120 6.81 -1.38 9.50
CA LYS A 120 8.11 -1.79 8.96
C LYS A 120 7.85 -2.94 7.97
N LEU A 121 8.47 -2.90 6.80
CA LEU A 121 8.29 -3.97 5.82
C LEU A 121 9.06 -5.21 6.31
N VAL A 122 8.37 -6.35 6.42
CA VAL A 122 9.03 -7.61 6.80
C VAL A 122 9.38 -8.33 5.51
N LEU A 123 10.68 -8.62 5.34
CA LEU A 123 11.23 -9.35 4.21
C LEU A 123 10.79 -10.82 4.23
#